data_AF-A0ABD0MAI4-F1
#
_entry.id   AF-A0ABD0MAI4-F1
#
_cell.length_a   1.000
_cell.length_b   1.000
_cell.length_c   1.000
_cell.angle_alpha   90.00
_cell.angle_beta   90.00
_cell.angle_gamma   90.00
#
_symmetry.space_group_name_H-M   'P 1'
#
loop_
_entity.id
_entity.type
_entity.pdbx_description
1 polymer ?
#
loop_
_entity_poly.entity_id
_entity_poly.type
_entity_poly.pdbx_seq_one_letter_code
_entity_poly.pdbx_strand_id
1 'polypeptide(L)'
;TFIQELLMMNYRARYIKTNQLMNTVHPMDVQMVVFHCADVFLKQLMVTKLSQCQFALPLLVPDPFTQQIEFPLWTFRQINKSWKIRNGNNEIISQTQPIYKTQTPMVFFFRFVSVSSSKSQLMNSLINEKHNTFFHRNCPDSSRTRVLMDGVVEIAWFCPSGTNTDKFTECVVFCNLHGDAGDHEKQLQILTEILSSAQD
;
A
#
# COMPACT_ATOMS: atom_id res chain seq x y z
N THR A 1 7.89 -11.96 -9.43
CA THR A 1 6.99 -10.89 -8.94
C THR A 1 7.67 -9.55 -9.10
N PHE A 2 6.93 -8.44 -9.16
CA PHE A 2 7.51 -7.09 -9.28
C PHE A 2 8.59 -6.79 -8.22
N ILE A 3 8.46 -7.32 -7.01
CA ILE A 3 9.50 -7.23 -5.96
C ILE A 3 10.80 -7.96 -6.37
N GLN A 4 10.68 -9.14 -7.01
CA GLN A 4 11.82 -9.83 -7.61
C GLN A 4 12.42 -9.00 -8.76
N GLU A 5 11.62 -8.32 -9.57
CA GLU A 5 12.13 -7.43 -10.63
C GLU A 5 12.81 -6.17 -10.07
N LEU A 6 12.28 -5.61 -8.98
CA LEU A 6 12.85 -4.47 -8.26
C LEU A 6 14.21 -4.82 -7.64
N LEU A 7 14.33 -6.03 -7.08
CA LEU A 7 15.60 -6.64 -6.67
C LEU A 7 16.59 -6.80 -7.84
N MET A 8 16.08 -7.05 -9.05
CA MET A 8 16.89 -7.26 -10.27
C MET A 8 17.32 -5.95 -10.96
N MET A 9 16.78 -4.80 -10.57
CA MET A 9 17.17 -3.48 -11.10
C MET A 9 18.56 -3.02 -10.61
N ASN A 10 19.11 -3.61 -9.54
CA ASN A 10 20.48 -3.32 -9.10
C ASN A 10 21.42 -4.46 -9.52
N TYR A 11 22.31 -4.21 -10.49
CA TYR A 11 23.20 -5.25 -11.00
C TYR A 11 24.16 -5.82 -9.93
N ARG A 12 24.40 -5.10 -8.84
CA ARG A 12 25.19 -5.59 -7.68
C ARG A 12 24.41 -6.56 -6.81
N ALA A 13 23.07 -6.49 -6.79
CA ALA A 13 22.22 -7.47 -6.11
C ALA A 13 22.25 -8.85 -6.80
N ARG A 14 22.64 -8.89 -8.09
CA ARG A 14 22.81 -10.15 -8.85
C ARG A 14 23.93 -11.05 -8.31
N TYR A 15 24.83 -10.53 -7.48
CA TYR A 15 25.90 -11.33 -6.88
C TYR A 15 25.49 -12.04 -5.58
N ILE A 16 24.32 -11.69 -5.01
CA ILE A 16 23.77 -12.41 -3.85
C ILE A 16 22.87 -13.53 -4.38
N LYS A 17 23.48 -14.45 -5.13
CA LYS A 17 22.88 -15.76 -5.41
C LYS A 17 23.48 -16.76 -4.42
N THR A 18 23.05 -16.67 -3.16
CA THR A 18 23.16 -17.79 -2.23
C THR A 18 21.76 -18.14 -1.76
N ASN A 19 21.31 -19.32 -2.17
CA ASN A 19 20.00 -19.95 -1.89
C ASN A 19 19.75 -20.20 -0.37
N GLN A 20 20.41 -19.45 0.52
CA GLN A 20 20.30 -19.54 1.97
C GLN A 20 19.97 -18.19 2.65
N LEU A 21 20.21 -17.03 2.01
CA LEU A 21 19.94 -15.71 2.62
C LEU A 21 18.51 -15.20 2.37
N MET A 22 17.86 -15.65 1.29
CA MET A 22 16.52 -15.20 0.90
C MET A 22 15.39 -15.76 1.78
N ASN A 23 15.66 -16.78 2.62
CA ASN A 23 14.67 -17.30 3.57
C ASN A 23 14.57 -16.47 4.86
N THR A 24 15.43 -15.48 5.06
CA THR A 24 15.52 -14.72 6.32
C THR A 24 14.98 -13.30 6.22
N VAL A 25 15.05 -12.68 5.03
CA VAL A 25 14.70 -11.27 4.85
C VAL A 25 13.32 -11.15 4.23
N HIS A 26 12.42 -10.43 4.91
CA HIS A 26 11.06 -10.21 4.41
C HIS A 26 11.07 -9.40 3.10
N PRO A 27 10.36 -9.80 2.04
CA PRO A 27 10.36 -9.08 0.75
C PRO A 27 9.96 -7.61 0.87
N MET A 28 9.02 -7.30 1.77
CA MET A 28 8.62 -5.91 2.04
C MET A 28 9.70 -5.10 2.75
N ASP A 29 10.55 -5.73 3.57
CA ASP A 29 11.68 -5.01 4.19
C ASP A 29 12.71 -4.63 3.13
N VAL A 30 12.96 -5.50 2.15
CA VAL A 30 13.81 -5.16 0.99
C VAL A 30 13.25 -3.96 0.25
N GLN A 31 11.94 -3.93 -0.03
CA GLN A 31 11.28 -2.77 -0.64
C GLN A 31 11.53 -1.51 0.19
N MET A 32 11.39 -1.58 1.51
CA MET A 32 11.61 -0.44 2.40
C MET A 32 13.08 -0.01 2.48
N VAL A 33 14.06 -0.92 2.50
CA VAL A 33 15.49 -0.58 2.39
C VAL A 33 15.74 0.25 1.14
N VAL A 34 15.28 -0.24 -0.02
CA VAL A 34 15.46 0.47 -1.28
C VAL A 34 14.76 1.82 -1.25
N PHE A 35 13.55 1.89 -0.68
CA PHE A 35 12.79 3.13 -0.56
C PHE A 35 13.52 4.17 0.32
N HIS A 36 14.07 3.78 1.47
CA HIS A 36 14.82 4.69 2.34
C HIS A 36 16.13 5.19 1.71
N CYS A 37 16.83 4.34 0.95
CA CYS A 37 18.07 4.72 0.28
C CYS A 37 17.85 5.49 -1.04
N ALA A 38 16.63 5.51 -1.56
CA ALA A 38 16.31 6.10 -2.84
C ALA A 38 16.19 7.63 -2.76
N ASP A 39 16.68 8.30 -3.81
CA ASP A 39 16.33 9.70 -4.05
C ASP A 39 14.85 9.86 -4.42
N VAL A 40 14.38 11.12 -4.48
CA VAL A 40 12.97 11.43 -4.73
C VAL A 40 12.47 10.92 -6.09
N PHE A 41 13.32 10.84 -7.11
CA PHE A 41 12.94 10.37 -8.44
C PHE A 41 12.79 8.84 -8.45
N LEU A 42 13.71 8.13 -7.81
CA LEU A 42 13.63 6.68 -7.67
C LEU A 42 12.44 6.28 -6.79
N LYS A 43 12.18 6.99 -5.67
CA LYS A 43 10.95 6.79 -4.87
C LYS A 43 9.70 6.96 -5.73
N GLN A 44 9.65 8.01 -6.56
CA GLN A 44 8.54 8.23 -7.50
C GLN A 44 8.37 7.09 -8.51
N LEU A 45 9.48 6.58 -9.06
CA LEU A 45 9.45 5.46 -9.99
C LEU A 45 8.90 4.19 -9.31
N MET A 46 9.39 3.89 -8.10
CA MET A 46 8.92 2.74 -7.31
C MET A 46 7.42 2.82 -7.05
N VAL A 47 6.93 3.96 -6.55
CA VAL A 47 5.50 4.17 -6.26
C VAL A 47 4.65 4.07 -7.53
N THR A 48 5.10 4.66 -8.64
CA THR A 48 4.43 4.53 -9.94
C THR A 48 4.31 3.07 -10.38
N LYS A 49 5.39 2.30 -10.23
CA LYS A 49 5.41 0.89 -10.62
C LYS A 49 4.56 0.00 -9.71
N LEU A 50 4.60 0.22 -8.40
CA LEU A 50 3.68 -0.44 -7.46
C LEU A 50 2.22 -0.19 -7.85
N SER A 51 1.86 1.05 -8.20
CA SER A 51 0.49 1.39 -8.62
C SER A 51 0.10 0.70 -9.93
N GLN A 52 1.01 0.62 -10.92
CA GLN A 52 0.77 -0.09 -12.18
C GLN A 52 0.54 -1.58 -11.95
N CYS A 53 1.21 -2.17 -10.96
CA CYS A 53 1.05 -3.55 -10.55
C CYS A 53 -0.09 -3.78 -9.54
N GLN A 54 -0.93 -2.76 -9.28
CA GLN A 54 -2.05 -2.84 -8.33
C GLN A 54 -1.65 -3.21 -6.89
N PHE A 55 -0.41 -2.91 -6.50
CA PHE A 55 0.04 -2.98 -5.11
C PHE A 55 -0.30 -1.71 -4.35
N ALA A 56 -0.36 -1.83 -3.03
CA ALA A 56 -0.47 -0.71 -2.14
C ALA A 56 0.82 0.13 -2.14
N LEU A 57 0.69 1.41 -1.81
CA LEU A 57 1.76 2.39 -1.89
C LEU A 57 2.15 2.84 -0.48
N PRO A 58 3.42 3.14 -0.19
CA PRO A 58 3.82 3.70 1.09
C PRO A 58 3.23 5.11 1.27
N LEU A 59 2.40 5.31 2.29
CA LEU A 59 1.78 6.59 2.66
C LEU A 59 2.47 7.24 3.85
N LEU A 60 2.69 6.49 4.94
CA LEU A 60 3.47 6.92 6.09
C LEU A 60 4.67 5.98 6.22
N VAL A 61 5.87 6.54 6.23
CA VAL A 61 7.11 5.75 6.29
C VAL A 61 7.93 6.22 7.50
N PRO A 62 7.97 5.45 8.60
CA PRO A 62 8.81 5.79 9.75
C PRO A 62 10.29 5.61 9.39
N ASP A 63 11.11 6.59 9.72
CA ASP A 63 12.55 6.49 9.59
C ASP A 63 13.09 5.53 10.68
N PRO A 64 13.86 4.50 10.30
CA PRO A 64 14.27 3.44 11.23
C PRO A 64 15.25 3.91 12.31
N PHE A 65 15.86 5.10 12.17
CA PHE A 65 16.86 5.61 13.11
C PHE A 65 16.32 6.76 13.97
N THR A 66 15.54 7.65 13.38
CA THR A 66 15.04 8.89 13.99
C THR A 66 13.59 8.78 14.44
N GLN A 67 12.85 7.77 13.98
CA GLN A 67 11.41 7.61 14.20
C GLN A 67 10.56 8.79 13.68
N GLN A 68 11.12 9.65 12.84
CA GLN A 68 10.36 10.67 12.12
C GLN A 68 9.54 9.99 11.03
N ILE A 69 8.32 10.48 10.79
CA ILE A 69 7.42 9.89 9.79
C ILE A 69 7.52 10.71 8.50
N GLU A 70 7.99 10.09 7.43
CA GLU A 70 8.00 10.64 6.08
C GLU A 70 6.63 10.43 5.41
N PHE A 71 6.15 11.48 4.75
CA PHE A 71 4.97 11.46 3.89
C PHE A 71 5.42 11.64 2.43
N PRO A 72 5.64 10.56 1.65
CA PRO A 72 6.12 10.65 0.27
C PRO A 72 5.02 11.10 -0.73
N LEU A 73 4.11 12.00 -0.34
CA LEU A 73 2.94 12.42 -1.13
C LEU A 73 3.33 12.96 -2.52
N TRP A 74 4.47 13.62 -2.64
CA TRP A 74 4.93 14.12 -3.94
C TRP A 74 5.13 13.00 -4.97
N THR A 75 5.50 11.79 -4.52
CA THR A 75 5.70 10.63 -5.39
C THR A 75 4.41 10.19 -6.09
N PHE A 76 3.24 10.61 -5.58
CA PHE A 76 1.91 10.21 -6.03
C PHE A 76 1.43 11.02 -7.24
N ARG A 77 2.11 12.14 -7.59
CA ARG A 77 1.66 13.11 -8.61
C ARG A 77 1.41 12.53 -10.01
N GLN A 78 2.05 11.41 -10.35
CA GLN A 78 1.91 10.73 -11.65
C GLN A 78 0.86 9.62 -11.65
N ILE A 79 0.21 9.37 -10.51
CA ILE A 79 -0.75 8.29 -10.37
C ILE A 79 -2.14 8.79 -10.74
N ASN A 80 -2.68 8.18 -11.80
CA ASN A 80 -4.07 8.30 -12.17
C ASN A 80 -4.79 7.00 -11.79
N LYS A 81 -6.02 7.13 -11.31
CA LYS A 81 -6.92 5.99 -11.15
C LYS A 81 -8.07 6.15 -12.12
N SER A 82 -8.46 5.01 -12.69
CA SER A 82 -9.63 4.90 -13.55
C SER A 82 -10.66 4.01 -12.87
N TRP A 83 -11.91 4.41 -12.94
CA TRP A 83 -13.04 3.65 -12.43
C TRP A 83 -14.25 3.89 -13.31
N LYS A 84 -15.27 3.07 -13.12
CA LYS A 84 -16.50 3.12 -13.89
C LYS A 84 -17.67 3.47 -12.99
N ILE A 85 -18.49 4.41 -13.43
CA ILE A 85 -19.71 4.83 -12.76
C ILE A 85 -20.91 4.57 -13.66
N ARG A 86 -22.08 4.38 -13.03
CA ARG A 86 -23.35 4.24 -13.72
C ARG A 86 -24.05 5.61 -13.73
N ASN A 87 -24.36 6.13 -14.90
CA ASN A 87 -25.08 7.40 -15.01
C ASN A 87 -26.58 7.22 -14.74
N GLY A 88 -27.33 8.34 -14.72
CA GLY A 88 -28.80 8.32 -14.52
C GLY A 88 -29.57 7.54 -15.59
N ASN A 89 -28.97 7.28 -16.75
CA ASN A 89 -29.55 6.48 -17.85
C ASN A 89 -29.10 5.01 -17.81
N ASN A 90 -28.47 4.57 -16.72
CA ASN A 90 -28.01 3.20 -16.53
C ASN A 90 -26.83 2.78 -17.44
N GLU A 91 -26.14 3.74 -18.06
CA GLU A 91 -24.96 3.51 -18.90
C GLU A 91 -23.68 3.57 -18.06
N ILE A 92 -22.68 2.76 -18.46
CA ILE A 92 -21.39 2.70 -17.78
C ILE A 92 -20.43 3.72 -18.41
N ILE A 93 -20.00 4.70 -17.62
CA ILE A 93 -19.03 5.73 -18.03
C ILE A 93 -17.71 5.48 -17.31
N SER A 94 -16.60 5.56 -18.04
CA SER A 94 -15.25 5.52 -17.45
C SER A 94 -14.83 6.93 -17.01
N GLN A 95 -14.36 7.05 -15.78
CA GLN A 95 -13.67 8.23 -15.27
C GLN A 95 -12.20 7.92 -15.06
N THR A 96 -11.33 8.89 -15.31
CA THR A 96 -9.91 8.81 -15.00
C THR A 96 -9.49 10.12 -14.39
N GLN A 97 -8.94 10.09 -13.17
CA GLN A 97 -8.45 11.29 -12.50
C GLN A 97 -7.13 11.03 -11.77
N PRO A 98 -6.29 12.08 -11.60
CA PRO A 98 -5.18 12.02 -10.67
C PRO A 98 -5.68 11.84 -9.24
N ILE A 99 -5.02 10.97 -8.47
CA ILE A 99 -5.46 10.63 -7.11
C ILE A 99 -5.43 11.79 -6.12
N TYR A 100 -4.65 12.85 -6.39
CA TYR A 100 -4.65 14.05 -5.57
C TYR A 100 -5.85 14.98 -5.84
N LYS A 101 -6.63 14.74 -6.91
CA LYS A 101 -7.86 15.49 -7.21
C LYS A 101 -9.12 14.78 -6.76
N THR A 102 -9.03 13.51 -6.38
CA THR A 102 -10.19 12.70 -6.01
C THR A 102 -10.52 12.89 -4.54
N GLN A 103 -11.67 13.52 -4.26
CA GLN A 103 -12.30 13.44 -2.94
C GLN A 103 -12.92 12.05 -2.84
N THR A 104 -12.35 11.20 -1.98
CA THR A 104 -12.77 9.80 -1.83
C THR A 104 -12.82 9.42 -0.36
N PRO A 105 -13.85 8.67 0.08
CA PRO A 105 -13.92 8.20 1.45
C PRO A 105 -12.70 7.33 1.76
N MET A 106 -12.11 7.55 2.94
CA MET A 106 -10.95 6.82 3.43
C MET A 106 -11.34 5.87 4.57
N VAL A 107 -10.85 4.64 4.52
CA VAL A 107 -11.02 3.62 5.55
C VAL A 107 -9.65 3.23 6.08
N PHE A 108 -9.45 3.37 7.38
CA PHE A 108 -8.19 3.04 8.06
C PHE A 108 -8.33 1.74 8.81
N PHE A 109 -7.35 0.84 8.62
CA PHE A 109 -7.34 -0.48 9.22
C PHE A 109 -6.21 -0.60 10.22
N PHE A 110 -6.56 -0.87 11.46
CA PHE A 110 -5.65 -1.08 12.58
C PHE A 110 -5.74 -2.54 13.07
N ARG A 111 -4.65 -3.05 13.65
CA ARG A 111 -4.65 -4.32 14.37
C ARG A 111 -4.14 -4.05 15.77
N PHE A 112 -4.89 -4.47 16.77
CA PHE A 112 -4.45 -4.51 18.16
C PHE A 112 -4.26 -5.96 18.54
N VAL A 113 -3.12 -6.28 19.14
CA VAL A 113 -2.70 -7.61 19.55
C VAL A 113 -2.52 -8.57 18.36
N SER A 114 -1.64 -9.55 18.53
CA SER A 114 -1.46 -10.61 17.53
C SER A 114 -2.71 -11.51 17.48
N VAL A 115 -3.45 -11.43 16.37
CA VAL A 115 -4.62 -12.29 16.10
C VAL A 115 -4.32 -13.35 15.04
N SER A 116 -5.07 -14.46 15.08
CA SER A 116 -4.93 -15.58 14.15
C SER A 116 -5.40 -15.25 12.74
N SER A 117 -6.04 -14.11 12.49
CA SER A 117 -6.49 -13.63 11.16
C SER A 117 -5.51 -12.62 10.56
N SER A 118 -5.48 -12.53 9.22
CA SER A 118 -4.58 -11.61 8.51
C SER A 118 -5.35 -10.37 8.09
N LYS A 119 -5.05 -9.23 8.71
CA LYS A 119 -5.69 -7.94 8.40
C LYS A 119 -5.57 -7.56 6.92
N SER A 120 -4.36 -7.62 6.36
CA SER A 120 -4.13 -7.36 4.92
C SER A 120 -4.90 -8.31 4.01
N GLN A 121 -5.12 -9.57 4.42
CA GLN A 121 -5.90 -10.53 3.64
C GLN A 121 -7.38 -10.15 3.63
N LEU A 122 -7.94 -9.76 4.78
CA LEU A 122 -9.30 -9.26 4.88
C LEU A 122 -9.51 -8.03 3.98
N MET A 123 -8.55 -7.08 4.01
CA MET A 123 -8.59 -5.89 3.16
C MET A 123 -8.51 -6.24 1.67
N ASN A 124 -7.66 -7.19 1.27
CA ASN A 124 -7.60 -7.64 -0.13
C ASN A 124 -8.94 -8.21 -0.58
N SER A 125 -9.63 -8.98 0.26
CA SER A 125 -10.98 -9.45 -0.05
C SER A 125 -11.94 -8.29 -0.29
N LEU A 126 -11.83 -7.16 0.42
CA LEU A 126 -12.68 -5.98 0.20
C LEU A 126 -12.33 -5.21 -1.09
N ILE A 127 -11.05 -5.16 -1.47
CA ILE A 127 -10.59 -4.36 -2.62
C ILE A 127 -10.66 -5.15 -3.92
N ASN A 128 -10.05 -6.33 -3.96
CA ASN A 128 -9.97 -7.17 -5.14
C ASN A 128 -9.64 -8.62 -4.74
N GLU A 129 -10.63 -9.50 -4.81
CA GLU A 129 -10.44 -10.92 -4.45
C GLU A 129 -9.48 -11.67 -5.39
N LYS A 130 -9.19 -11.10 -6.57
CA LYS A 130 -8.31 -11.73 -7.58
C LYS A 130 -6.84 -11.31 -7.44
N HIS A 131 -6.54 -10.28 -6.65
CA HIS A 131 -5.19 -9.74 -6.54
C HIS A 131 -4.84 -9.34 -5.10
N ASN A 132 -3.64 -9.71 -4.66
CA ASN A 132 -3.14 -9.31 -3.35
C ASN A 132 -2.55 -7.89 -3.40
N THR A 133 -3.43 -6.89 -3.28
CA THR A 133 -3.01 -5.47 -3.26
C THR A 133 -2.13 -5.14 -2.06
N PHE A 134 -2.50 -5.58 -0.86
CA PHE A 134 -1.63 -5.54 0.31
C PHE A 134 -0.92 -6.88 0.47
N PHE A 135 0.39 -6.83 0.71
CA PHE A 135 1.14 -8.04 1.04
C PHE A 135 0.64 -8.61 2.39
N HIS A 136 0.42 -9.92 2.45
CA HIS A 136 -0.09 -10.59 3.63
C HIS A 136 0.70 -11.86 3.95
N ARG A 137 0.59 -12.33 5.20
CA ARG A 137 1.34 -13.49 5.73
C ARG A 137 1.06 -14.86 5.09
N ASN A 138 0.14 -14.94 4.12
CA ASN A 138 -0.07 -16.16 3.33
C ASN A 138 0.36 -15.96 1.86
N CYS A 139 0.97 -14.82 1.52
CA CYS A 139 1.63 -14.65 0.23
C CYS A 139 2.85 -15.58 0.15
N PRO A 140 3.23 -16.04 -1.06
CA PRO A 140 4.52 -16.69 -1.28
C PRO A 140 5.66 -15.80 -0.76
N ASP A 141 6.68 -16.42 -0.18
CA ASP A 141 7.86 -15.73 0.39
C ASP A 141 7.54 -14.80 1.58
N SER A 142 6.35 -14.92 2.19
CA SER A 142 6.07 -14.20 3.43
C SER A 142 6.88 -14.78 4.60
N SER A 143 7.44 -13.89 5.42
CA SER A 143 8.12 -14.24 6.66
C SER A 143 7.36 -13.64 7.85
N ARG A 144 7.52 -14.23 9.04
CA ARG A 144 6.99 -13.66 10.28
C ARG A 144 7.81 -12.48 10.77
N THR A 145 9.10 -12.45 10.45
CA THR A 145 10.02 -11.41 10.91
C THR A 145 10.08 -10.31 9.87
N ARG A 146 9.49 -9.16 10.20
CA ARG A 146 9.61 -7.91 9.45
C ARG A 146 10.14 -6.84 10.39
N VAL A 147 10.95 -5.93 9.88
CA VAL A 147 11.62 -4.90 10.70
C VAL A 147 11.29 -3.51 10.18
N LEU A 148 11.42 -3.29 8.87
CA LEU A 148 11.24 -1.97 8.27
C LEU A 148 9.81 -1.73 7.82
N MET A 149 9.03 -2.79 7.61
CA MET A 149 7.63 -2.67 7.27
C MET A 149 6.74 -2.37 8.50
N ASP A 150 7.17 -2.69 9.72
CA ASP A 150 6.38 -2.35 10.92
C ASP A 150 6.32 -0.83 11.11
N GLY A 151 5.11 -0.32 11.38
CA GLY A 151 4.82 1.11 11.47
C GLY A 151 4.62 1.81 10.13
N VAL A 152 4.85 1.15 8.99
CA VAL A 152 4.51 1.69 7.67
C VAL A 152 3.00 1.67 7.48
N VAL A 153 2.43 2.77 6.98
CA VAL A 153 1.04 2.80 6.50
C VAL A 153 1.06 2.70 4.99
N GLU A 154 0.42 1.68 4.44
CA GLU A 154 0.20 1.56 3.00
C GLU A 154 -1.18 2.10 2.60
N ILE A 155 -1.31 2.61 1.37
CA ILE A 155 -2.57 3.11 0.80
C ILE A 155 -2.90 2.39 -0.52
N ALA A 156 -4.17 2.04 -0.70
CA ALA A 156 -4.70 1.48 -1.93
C ALA A 156 -6.11 2.02 -2.23
N TRP A 157 -6.59 1.79 -3.45
CA TRP A 157 -7.90 2.24 -3.90
C TRP A 157 -8.72 1.03 -4.36
N PHE A 158 -9.96 0.94 -3.91
CA PHE A 158 -11.01 0.24 -4.63
C PHE A 158 -11.53 1.16 -5.73
N CYS A 159 -11.54 0.67 -6.98
CA CYS A 159 -12.09 1.37 -8.13
C CYS A 159 -13.24 0.52 -8.71
N PRO A 160 -14.49 1.00 -8.69
CA PRO A 160 -15.62 0.24 -9.21
C PRO A 160 -15.48 -0.05 -10.71
N SER A 161 -16.02 -1.19 -11.12
CA SER A 161 -16.08 -1.66 -12.51
C SER A 161 -17.38 -1.28 -13.23
N GLY A 162 -18.34 -0.69 -12.53
CA GLY A 162 -19.67 -0.31 -13.01
C GLY A 162 -20.66 -1.49 -13.05
N THR A 163 -20.29 -2.62 -12.46
CA THR A 163 -21.10 -3.85 -12.43
C THR A 163 -21.87 -3.97 -11.13
N ASN A 164 -22.97 -4.73 -11.13
CA ASN A 164 -23.78 -4.92 -9.91
C ASN A 164 -23.08 -5.79 -8.85
N THR A 165 -21.91 -6.34 -9.16
CA THR A 165 -21.09 -7.12 -8.22
C THR A 165 -20.03 -6.28 -7.51
N ASP A 166 -19.89 -5.00 -7.87
CA ASP A 166 -18.98 -4.09 -7.17
C ASP A 166 -19.41 -3.89 -5.71
N LYS A 167 -18.45 -3.94 -4.79
CA LYS A 167 -18.71 -3.79 -3.35
C LYS A 167 -19.04 -2.37 -2.93
N PHE A 168 -18.56 -1.39 -3.70
CA PHE A 168 -18.80 0.03 -3.51
C PHE A 168 -19.21 0.67 -4.83
N THR A 169 -20.07 1.67 -4.80
CA THR A 169 -20.54 2.41 -5.98
C THR A 169 -19.58 3.52 -6.41
N GLU A 170 -18.67 3.92 -5.52
CA GLU A 170 -17.66 4.94 -5.72
C GLU A 170 -16.26 4.42 -5.36
N CYS A 171 -15.23 5.20 -5.67
CA CYS A 171 -13.87 4.86 -5.26
C CYS A 171 -13.73 4.97 -3.75
N VAL A 172 -13.09 3.99 -3.13
CA VAL A 172 -12.82 4.00 -1.68
C VAL A 172 -11.32 3.81 -1.45
N VAL A 173 -10.75 4.64 -0.60
CA VAL A 173 -9.34 4.57 -0.21
C VAL A 173 -9.21 3.69 1.03
N PHE A 174 -8.24 2.79 1.01
CA PHE A 174 -7.93 1.89 2.11
C PHE A 174 -6.51 2.17 2.60
N CYS A 175 -6.37 2.43 3.89
CA CYS A 175 -5.09 2.66 4.55
C CYS A 175 -4.80 1.53 5.55
N ASN A 176 -3.63 0.92 5.45
CA ASN A 176 -3.24 -0.26 6.21
C ASN A 176 -1.99 0.02 7.06
N LEU A 177 -2.15 0.17 8.38
CA LEU A 177 -1.02 0.27 9.31
C LEU A 177 -0.38 -1.11 9.55
N HIS A 178 0.84 -1.34 9.09
CA HIS A 178 1.58 -2.55 9.43
C HIS A 178 2.08 -2.48 10.88
N GLY A 179 2.05 -3.62 11.56
CA GLY A 179 2.43 -3.73 12.98
C GLY A 179 1.23 -3.95 13.90
N ASP A 180 1.47 -3.80 15.19
CA ASP A 180 0.45 -3.58 16.20
C ASP A 180 0.23 -2.07 16.32
N ALA A 181 -1.03 -1.63 16.34
CA ALA A 181 -1.34 -0.22 16.50
C ALA A 181 -0.94 0.31 17.89
N GLY A 182 -0.90 -0.56 18.91
CA GLY A 182 -0.41 -0.21 20.25
C GLY A 182 1.08 0.16 20.28
N ASP A 183 1.89 -0.38 19.35
CA ASP A 183 3.32 -0.07 19.25
C ASP A 183 3.60 1.17 18.37
N HIS A 184 2.55 1.74 17.74
CA HIS A 184 2.66 2.76 16.69
C HIS A 184 1.69 3.92 16.92
N GLU A 185 1.69 4.46 18.14
CA GLU A 185 0.78 5.54 18.58
C GLU A 185 0.85 6.78 17.70
N LYS A 186 2.05 7.18 17.24
CA LYS A 186 2.21 8.35 16.35
C LYS A 186 1.45 8.19 15.03
N GLN A 187 1.56 7.02 14.41
CA GLN A 187 0.83 6.71 13.18
C GLN A 187 -0.68 6.65 13.44
N LEU A 188 -1.09 6.04 14.54
CA LEU A 188 -2.51 5.99 14.94
C LEU A 188 -3.08 7.40 15.12
N GLN A 189 -2.36 8.28 15.81
CA GLN A 189 -2.76 9.67 16.02
C GLN A 189 -2.90 10.41 14.68
N ILE A 190 -1.88 10.35 13.80
CA ILE A 190 -1.93 10.97 12.47
C ILE A 190 -3.15 10.51 11.67
N LEU A 191 -3.41 9.20 11.63
CA LEU A 191 -4.52 8.65 10.85
C LEU A 191 -5.89 9.04 11.46
N THR A 192 -5.96 9.20 12.78
CA THR A 192 -7.17 9.68 13.48
C THR A 192 -7.41 11.17 13.25
N GLU A 193 -6.36 11.98 13.22
CA GLU A 193 -6.45 13.41 12.90
C GLU A 193 -6.94 13.61 11.45
N ILE A 194 -6.40 12.84 10.50
CA ILE A 194 -6.87 12.84 9.09
C ILE A 194 -8.37 12.54 9.01
N LEU A 195 -8.84 11.53 9.75
CA LEU A 195 -10.27 11.18 9.83
C LEU A 195 -11.12 12.34 10.34
N SER A 196 -10.69 13.02 11.41
CA SER A 196 -11.43 14.14 11.99
C SER A 196 -11.47 15.35 11.05
N SER A 197 -10.38 15.65 10.35
CA SER A 197 -10.32 16.77 9.40
C SER A 197 -11.11 16.55 8.12
N ALA A 198 -11.49 15.31 7.81
CA ALA A 198 -12.26 14.97 6.62
C ALA A 198 -13.78 15.10 6.82
N GLN A 199 -14.22 15.46 8.03
CA GLN A 199 -15.63 15.66 8.38
C GLN A 199 -16.07 17.14 8.37
N ASP A 200 -15.12 18.07 8.18
CA ASP A 200 -15.32 19.52 8.06
C ASP A 200 -15.20 19.99 6.60
#